data_AF-A0A660YD65-F1
#
_entry.id   AF-A0A660YD65-F1
#
_cell.length_a   1.000
_cell.length_b   1.000
_cell.length_c   1.000
_cell.angle_alpha   90.00
_cell.angle_beta   90.00
_cell.angle_gamma   90.00
#
_symmetry.space_group_name_H-M   'P 1'
#
loop_
_entity.id
_entity.type
_entity.pdbx_description
1 polymer ?
#
loop_
_entity_poly.entity_id
_entity_poly.type
_entity_poly.pdbx_seq_one_letter_code
_entity_poly.pdbx_strand_id
1 'polypeptide(L)'
;MLKFYLKKIAEIAHRGDAREESYYSALEALLKDYAESVGRKKFHVTTLPKKTEAGNPDFRIWDGTQHIVGYMEAKAPTVEHLDPIETSEQLKRYLHTFPNVILTNFFEFRLYRNGSLIDKVLIGRSSIVHRLGSVPPVEKESDFFKLLDTFFSFSLPKVYDAKALAVELAKRTRFLKDEVIAQELEAVGQTFLSDQSDLSDHQEKQTGMSVLPGTSVLHGFYEAFRKYLIGGLSKAEFADLYAQTITYGLFAARTRSENGFNRKLAYDSIPHTIGILRDVFKFVSLGDLPRQMEWIIDDISEVLAVTDVKNLLHQYFHEGRGKDPIVHFYETFLAEYDPRTRE
;
A
#
# COMPACT_ATOMS: atom_id res chain seq x y z
N MET A 1 7.45 24.74 -14.49
CA MET A 1 7.04 23.89 -13.35
C MET A 1 8.21 23.64 -12.40
N LEU A 2 9.31 23.02 -12.87
CA LEU A 2 10.46 22.65 -12.02
C LEU A 2 11.14 23.82 -11.32
N LYS A 3 11.26 24.98 -11.96
CA LYS A 3 11.83 26.19 -11.31
C LYS A 3 11.07 26.60 -10.05
N PHE A 4 9.74 26.51 -10.07
CA PHE A 4 8.89 26.82 -8.92
C PHE A 4 9.04 25.75 -7.83
N TYR A 5 9.03 24.48 -8.24
CA TYR A 5 9.27 23.35 -7.35
C TYR A 5 10.61 23.46 -6.61
N LEU A 6 11.73 23.64 -7.32
CA LEU A 6 13.05 23.77 -6.69
C LEU A 6 13.16 25.00 -5.79
N LYS A 7 12.49 26.11 -6.15
CA LYS A 7 12.39 27.28 -5.26
C LYS A 7 11.66 26.92 -3.97
N LYS A 8 10.56 26.16 -4.04
CA LYS A 8 9.80 25.70 -2.86
C LYS A 8 10.64 24.77 -1.98
N ILE A 9 11.36 23.81 -2.58
CA ILE A 9 12.28 22.91 -1.86
C ILE A 9 13.34 23.73 -1.11
N ALA A 10 13.96 24.71 -1.79
CA ALA A 10 14.92 25.59 -1.14
C ALA A 10 14.28 26.39 0.01
N GLU A 11 13.12 27.02 -0.20
CA GLU A 11 12.41 27.76 0.86
C GLU A 11 12.12 26.92 2.10
N ILE A 12 11.77 25.64 1.93
CA ILE A 12 11.54 24.71 3.04
C ILE A 12 12.85 24.43 3.78
N ALA A 13 13.92 24.12 3.05
CA ALA A 13 15.24 23.84 3.63
C ALA A 13 15.81 25.01 4.45
N HIS A 14 15.62 26.25 3.98
CA HIS A 14 16.11 27.45 4.66
C HIS A 14 15.45 27.75 6.01
N ARG A 15 14.31 27.12 6.33
CA ARG A 15 13.66 27.29 7.65
C ARG A 15 14.47 26.67 8.79
N GLY A 16 15.32 25.68 8.47
CA GLY A 16 16.25 25.05 9.42
C GLY A 16 15.64 24.00 10.35
N ASP A 17 14.31 23.84 10.37
CA ASP A 17 13.57 22.85 11.15
C ASP A 17 12.85 21.79 10.29
N ALA A 18 13.12 21.81 8.97
CA ALA A 18 12.45 20.95 8.01
C ALA A 18 12.85 19.48 8.18
N ARG A 19 11.83 18.62 8.29
CA ARG A 19 11.95 17.16 8.19
C ARG A 19 11.56 16.69 6.79
N GLU A 20 11.76 15.41 6.51
CA GLU A 20 11.41 14.81 5.21
C GLU A 20 9.96 15.12 4.79
N GLU A 21 9.02 15.00 5.73
CA GLU A 21 7.59 15.23 5.50
C GLU A 21 7.28 16.69 5.15
N SER A 22 8.15 17.63 5.54
CA SER A 22 7.99 19.06 5.21
C SER A 22 8.01 19.31 3.71
N TYR A 23 8.66 18.44 2.94
CA TYR A 23 8.80 18.55 1.48
C TYR A 23 7.66 17.89 0.71
N TYR A 24 6.80 17.10 1.37
CA TYR A 24 5.77 16.30 0.69
C TYR A 24 4.78 17.17 -0.07
N SER A 25 4.39 18.31 0.50
CA SER A 25 3.49 19.27 -0.15
C SER A 25 4.06 19.85 -1.45
N ALA A 26 5.38 20.02 -1.54
CA ALA A 26 6.04 20.50 -2.75
C ALA A 26 6.02 19.44 -3.85
N LEU A 27 6.30 18.18 -3.51
CA LEU A 27 6.24 17.07 -4.45
C LEU A 27 4.80 16.80 -4.91
N GLU A 28 3.84 16.81 -4.00
CA GLU A 28 2.42 16.67 -4.31
C GLU A 28 1.95 17.76 -5.29
N ALA A 29 2.33 19.01 -5.06
CA ALA A 29 2.02 20.12 -5.96
C ALA A 29 2.65 19.91 -7.36
N LEU A 30 3.92 19.50 -7.43
CA LEU A 30 4.58 19.19 -8.70
C LEU A 30 3.83 18.11 -9.49
N LEU A 31 3.42 17.04 -8.82
CA LEU A 31 2.69 15.94 -9.46
C LEU A 31 1.29 16.37 -9.93
N LYS A 32 0.60 17.20 -9.15
CA LYS A 32 -0.71 17.77 -9.52
C LYS A 32 -0.60 18.69 -10.73
N ASP A 33 0.34 19.65 -10.68
CA ASP A 33 0.62 20.57 -11.80
C ASP A 33 0.96 19.78 -13.08
N TYR A 34 1.74 18.70 -12.95
CA TYR A 34 2.05 17.82 -14.06
C TYR A 34 0.82 17.12 -14.62
N ALA A 35 0.03 16.47 -13.76
CA ALA A 35 -1.18 15.75 -14.14
C ALA A 35 -2.18 16.67 -14.87
N GLU A 36 -2.36 17.89 -14.37
CA GLU A 36 -3.20 18.91 -15.01
C GLU A 36 -2.65 19.31 -16.39
N SER A 37 -1.33 19.50 -16.51
CA SER A 37 -0.70 19.88 -17.78
C SER A 37 -0.84 18.85 -18.90
N VAL A 38 -0.92 17.55 -18.54
CA VAL A 38 -1.16 16.45 -19.49
C VAL A 38 -2.65 16.07 -19.61
N GLY A 39 -3.56 16.89 -19.06
CA GLY A 39 -5.01 16.73 -19.21
C GLY A 39 -5.63 15.61 -18.38
N ARG A 40 -4.97 15.13 -17.32
CA ARG A 40 -5.52 14.10 -16.43
C ARG A 40 -6.46 14.72 -15.41
N LYS A 41 -7.77 14.66 -15.71
CA LYS A 41 -8.84 15.20 -14.87
C LYS A 41 -9.11 14.40 -13.57
N LYS A 42 -8.72 13.13 -13.54
CA LYS A 42 -8.90 12.23 -12.39
C LYS A 42 -7.53 11.87 -11.84
N PHE A 43 -7.10 12.61 -10.83
CA PHE A 43 -5.77 12.48 -10.25
C PHE A 43 -5.81 12.80 -8.76
N HIS A 44 -5.35 11.85 -7.96
CA HIS A 44 -5.31 11.95 -6.52
C HIS A 44 -3.94 11.50 -6.02
N VAL A 45 -3.41 12.26 -5.08
CA VAL A 45 -2.20 11.92 -4.34
C VAL A 45 -2.62 11.70 -2.90
N THR A 46 -2.29 10.55 -2.35
CA THR A 46 -2.43 10.28 -0.92
C THR A 46 -1.05 10.18 -0.32
N THR A 47 -0.77 10.98 0.71
CA THR A 47 0.48 10.93 1.46
C THR A 47 0.26 10.20 2.77
N LEU A 48 1.14 9.24 3.08
CA LEU A 48 1.19 8.55 4.38
C LEU A 48 2.57 8.71 4.99
N PRO A 49 2.90 9.88 5.57
CA PRO A 49 4.13 10.04 6.32
C PRO A 49 4.18 9.02 7.46
N LYS A 50 5.26 8.25 7.52
CA LYS A 50 5.40 7.17 8.49
C LYS A 50 6.17 7.55 9.74
N LYS A 51 6.01 6.69 10.75
CA LYS A 51 6.81 6.68 11.98
C LYS A 51 7.89 5.58 12.01
N THR A 52 7.82 4.58 11.12
CA THR A 52 8.69 3.39 11.09
C THR A 52 9.06 2.96 9.66
N GLU A 53 10.00 2.01 9.51
CA GLU A 53 10.44 1.47 8.22
C GLU A 53 9.42 0.50 7.56
N ALA A 54 8.41 0.02 8.29
CA ALA A 54 7.40 -0.93 7.81
C ALA A 54 6.11 -0.23 7.32
N GLY A 55 5.35 -0.87 6.43
CA GLY A 55 4.07 -0.37 5.86
C GLY A 55 4.17 0.13 4.41
N ASN A 56 3.17 0.85 3.89
CA ASN A 56 3.11 1.30 2.47
C ASN A 56 4.14 2.39 2.09
N PRO A 57 4.43 2.62 0.80
CA PRO A 57 5.25 3.76 0.36
C PRO A 57 4.69 5.12 0.82
N ASP A 58 5.49 6.18 0.77
CA ASP A 58 5.06 7.52 1.22
C ASP A 58 3.89 8.12 0.42
N PHE A 59 3.84 7.85 -0.89
CA PHE A 59 2.86 8.41 -1.81
C PHE A 59 2.10 7.33 -2.58
N ARG A 60 0.76 7.43 -2.60
CA ARG A 60 -0.12 6.78 -3.58
C ARG A 60 -0.49 7.76 -4.66
N ILE A 61 -0.33 7.38 -5.91
CA ILE A 61 -0.85 8.13 -7.06
C ILE A 61 -1.91 7.28 -7.75
N TRP A 62 -3.12 7.81 -7.88
CA TRP A 62 -4.29 7.08 -8.36
C TRP A 62 -5.36 8.00 -8.92
N ASP A 63 -6.41 7.43 -9.53
CA ASP A 63 -7.48 8.22 -10.18
C ASP A 63 -8.59 8.67 -9.21
N GLY A 64 -8.52 8.28 -7.93
CA GLY A 64 -9.52 8.59 -6.90
C GLY A 64 -10.70 7.63 -6.83
N THR A 65 -10.73 6.63 -7.71
CA THR A 65 -11.73 5.57 -7.68
C THR A 65 -11.08 4.24 -7.38
N GLN A 66 -10.30 3.72 -8.31
CA GLN A 66 -9.73 2.39 -8.21
C GLN A 66 -8.39 2.29 -8.92
N HIS A 67 -8.18 3.07 -9.99
CA HIS A 67 -7.00 2.86 -10.80
C HIS A 67 -5.77 3.48 -10.14
N ILE A 68 -4.79 2.64 -9.76
CA ILE A 68 -3.52 3.06 -9.19
C ILE A 68 -2.51 3.22 -10.32
N VAL A 69 -1.99 4.45 -10.43
CA VAL A 69 -0.91 4.77 -11.36
C VAL A 69 0.41 4.24 -10.81
N GLY A 70 0.66 4.46 -9.53
CA GLY A 70 1.88 3.97 -8.91
C GLY A 70 2.14 4.60 -7.55
N TYR A 71 3.36 4.37 -7.09
CA TYR A 71 3.80 4.66 -5.74
C TYR A 71 5.06 5.51 -5.77
N MET A 72 5.30 6.30 -4.73
CA MET A 72 6.60 6.93 -4.54
C MET A 72 7.07 6.75 -3.11
N GLU A 73 8.36 6.45 -2.98
CA GLU A 73 9.10 6.46 -1.73
C GLU A 73 10.02 7.68 -1.74
N ALA A 74 9.87 8.54 -0.73
CA ALA A 74 10.72 9.70 -0.56
C ALA A 74 11.81 9.40 0.45
N LYS A 75 12.92 10.13 0.33
CA LYS A 75 13.98 10.20 1.33
C LYS A 75 14.35 11.65 1.57
N ALA A 76 14.91 11.92 2.74
CA ALA A 76 15.28 13.28 3.11
C ALA A 76 16.13 13.95 2.02
N PRO A 77 15.86 15.23 1.66
CA PRO A 77 16.59 15.92 0.61
C PRO A 77 18.11 16.05 0.84
N THR A 78 18.54 15.84 2.09
CA THR A 78 19.94 15.81 2.51
C THR A 78 20.66 14.51 2.11
N VAL A 79 19.94 13.45 1.75
CA VAL A 79 20.51 12.20 1.22
C VAL A 79 21.02 12.46 -0.19
N GLU A 80 22.34 12.63 -0.38
CA GLU A 80 22.91 12.95 -1.68
C GLU A 80 22.92 11.78 -2.68
N HIS A 81 22.96 10.54 -2.19
CA HIS A 81 23.04 9.33 -3.03
C HIS A 81 21.94 8.33 -2.68
N LEU A 82 21.17 7.92 -3.69
CA LEU A 82 20.10 6.94 -3.54
C LEU A 82 20.57 5.49 -3.67
N ASP A 83 21.80 5.24 -4.14
CA ASP A 83 22.33 3.88 -4.37
C ASP A 83 22.32 2.99 -3.11
N PRO A 84 22.67 3.49 -1.90
CA PRO A 84 22.52 2.69 -0.68
C PRO A 84 21.06 2.33 -0.37
N ILE A 85 20.12 3.23 -0.69
CA ILE A 85 18.69 3.04 -0.44
C ILE A 85 18.12 1.96 -1.35
N GLU A 86 18.64 1.81 -2.57
CA GLU A 86 18.25 0.71 -3.48
C GLU A 86 18.48 -0.68 -2.89
N THR A 87 19.46 -0.79 -2.01
CA THR A 87 19.82 -2.06 -1.35
C THR A 87 19.08 -2.30 -0.04
N SER A 88 18.30 -1.32 0.44
CA SER A 88 17.53 -1.43 1.67
C SER A 88 16.44 -2.50 1.56
N GLU A 89 16.18 -3.20 2.67
CA GLU A 89 15.12 -4.20 2.71
C GLU A 89 13.74 -3.57 2.47
N GLN A 90 13.53 -2.33 2.93
CA GLN A 90 12.30 -1.59 2.69
C GLN A 90 12.04 -1.40 1.18
N LEU A 91 13.01 -0.84 0.44
CA LEU A 91 12.79 -0.61 -0.98
C LEU A 91 12.64 -1.92 -1.75
N LYS A 92 13.43 -2.95 -1.42
CA LYS A 92 13.29 -4.28 -2.05
C LYS A 92 11.88 -4.84 -1.86
N ARG A 93 11.27 -4.70 -0.68
CA ARG A 93 9.87 -5.11 -0.43
C ARG A 93 8.89 -4.35 -1.32
N TYR A 94 9.07 -3.03 -1.46
CA TYR A 94 8.22 -2.20 -2.33
C TYR A 94 8.35 -2.58 -3.80
N LEU A 95 9.58 -2.75 -4.28
CA LEU A 95 9.87 -3.14 -5.66
C LEU A 95 9.39 -4.57 -5.98
N HIS A 96 9.33 -5.44 -4.97
CA HIS A 96 8.76 -6.78 -5.11
C HIS A 96 7.21 -6.77 -5.17
N THR A 97 6.58 -5.85 -4.43
CA THR A 97 5.11 -5.83 -4.24
C THR A 97 4.41 -4.95 -5.27
N PHE A 98 4.94 -3.75 -5.51
CA PHE A 98 4.30 -2.72 -6.32
C PHE A 98 4.98 -2.63 -7.70
N PRO A 99 4.20 -2.67 -8.78
CA PRO A 99 4.77 -2.79 -10.12
C PRO A 99 5.27 -1.47 -10.71
N ASN A 100 4.94 -0.33 -10.12
CA ASN A 100 5.32 0.99 -10.63
C ASN A 100 5.65 1.93 -9.47
N VAL A 101 6.95 2.13 -9.22
CA VAL A 101 7.46 2.83 -8.03
C VAL A 101 8.49 3.87 -8.45
N ILE A 102 8.45 5.06 -7.86
CA ILE A 102 9.54 6.03 -7.93
C ILE A 102 10.24 6.13 -6.57
N LEU A 103 11.56 6.05 -6.56
CA LEU A 103 12.39 6.48 -5.42
C LEU A 103 12.87 7.91 -5.67
N THR A 104 12.78 8.79 -4.66
CA THR A 104 13.28 10.16 -4.78
C THR A 104 13.84 10.73 -3.48
N ASN A 105 14.85 11.59 -3.60
CA ASN A 105 15.29 12.52 -2.54
C ASN A 105 14.86 13.97 -2.86
N PHE A 106 13.77 14.14 -3.60
CA PHE A 106 13.26 15.42 -4.11
C PHE A 106 14.09 16.08 -5.23
N PHE A 107 15.28 15.56 -5.54
CA PHE A 107 16.17 16.08 -6.58
C PHE A 107 16.53 15.05 -7.65
N GLU A 108 16.71 13.80 -7.25
CA GLU A 108 16.87 12.64 -8.12
C GLU A 108 15.58 11.82 -8.10
N PHE A 109 15.14 11.34 -9.25
CA PHE A 109 13.97 10.47 -9.39
C PHE A 109 14.40 9.22 -10.15
N ARG A 110 14.14 8.05 -9.57
CA ARG A 110 14.44 6.74 -10.16
C ARG A 110 13.13 5.98 -10.33
N LEU A 111 12.74 5.70 -11.56
CA LEU A 111 11.52 4.97 -11.90
C LEU A 111 11.82 3.48 -12.04
N TYR A 112 11.09 2.65 -11.28
CA TYR A 112 11.16 1.21 -11.38
C TYR A 112 9.83 0.64 -11.87
N ARG A 113 9.94 -0.41 -12.70
CA ARG A 113 8.80 -1.19 -13.18
C ARG A 113 9.04 -2.66 -12.93
N ASN A 114 8.12 -3.31 -12.22
CA ASN A 114 8.24 -4.71 -11.81
C ASN A 114 9.62 -5.01 -11.20
N GLY A 115 10.08 -4.11 -10.33
CA GLY A 115 11.38 -4.18 -9.64
C GLY A 115 12.61 -3.85 -10.48
N SER A 116 12.48 -3.57 -11.78
CA SER A 116 13.59 -3.19 -12.65
C SER A 116 13.68 -1.67 -12.83
N LEU A 117 14.87 -1.09 -12.73
CA LEU A 117 15.09 0.34 -13.01
C LEU A 117 14.84 0.62 -14.50
N ILE A 118 13.95 1.55 -14.79
CA ILE A 118 13.56 1.95 -16.15
C ILE A 118 14.24 3.25 -16.56
N ASP A 119 14.24 4.24 -15.66
CA ASP A 119 14.81 5.55 -15.93
C ASP A 119 15.27 6.24 -14.64
N LYS A 120 16.23 7.16 -14.76
CA LYS A 120 16.62 8.04 -13.66
C LYS A 120 17.02 9.43 -14.14
N VAL A 121 16.62 10.44 -13.39
CA VAL A 121 16.90 11.83 -13.71
C VAL A 121 17.26 12.62 -12.45
N LEU A 122 18.29 13.46 -12.56
CA LEU A 122 18.66 14.45 -11.55
C LEU A 122 18.20 15.81 -12.07
N ILE A 123 17.27 16.45 -11.35
CA ILE A 123 16.64 17.73 -11.78
C ILE A 123 17.28 18.96 -11.15
N GLY A 124 18.18 18.77 -10.19
CA GLY A 124 18.95 19.81 -9.52
C GLY A 124 19.87 19.19 -8.48
N ARG A 125 20.91 19.90 -8.05
CA ARG A 125 21.87 19.38 -7.05
C ARG A 125 21.47 19.79 -5.64
N SER A 126 21.24 18.81 -4.77
CA SER A 126 20.90 19.03 -3.35
C SER A 126 21.94 19.88 -2.61
N SER A 127 23.22 19.73 -2.96
CA SER A 127 24.32 20.49 -2.35
C SER A 127 24.21 22.00 -2.54
N ILE A 128 23.54 22.48 -3.60
CA ILE A 128 23.33 23.92 -3.82
C ILE A 128 22.33 24.48 -2.79
N VAL A 129 21.32 23.70 -2.42
CA VAL A 129 20.39 24.08 -1.34
C VAL A 129 21.07 23.99 0.02
N HIS A 130 21.64 22.83 0.34
CA HIS A 130 22.07 22.54 1.71
C HIS A 130 23.46 23.08 2.08
N ARG A 131 24.34 23.33 1.10
CA ARG A 131 25.68 23.89 1.36
C ARG A 131 25.81 25.36 0.97
N LEU A 132 25.17 25.76 -0.14
CA LEU A 132 25.27 27.14 -0.65
C LEU A 132 24.09 28.03 -0.27
N GLY A 133 23.00 27.48 0.29
CA GLY A 133 21.84 28.26 0.68
C GLY A 133 21.16 28.98 -0.49
N SER A 134 21.12 28.34 -1.66
CA SER A 134 20.54 28.95 -2.87
C SER A 134 19.65 27.98 -3.63
N VAL A 135 18.83 28.51 -4.55
CA VAL A 135 17.95 27.69 -5.38
C VAL A 135 18.80 27.03 -6.48
N PRO A 136 18.79 25.68 -6.60
CA PRO A 136 19.53 25.01 -7.65
C PRO A 136 18.96 25.36 -9.02
N PRO A 137 19.81 25.51 -10.05
CA PRO A 137 19.34 25.60 -11.42
C PRO A 137 18.64 24.29 -11.79
N VAL A 138 17.63 24.41 -12.66
CA VAL A 138 16.94 23.23 -13.22
C VAL A 138 17.92 22.49 -14.14
N GLU A 139 18.04 21.19 -13.93
CA GLU A 139 18.78 20.28 -14.80
C GLU A 139 17.80 19.29 -15.47
N LYS A 140 18.09 18.88 -16.71
CA LYS A 140 17.40 17.78 -17.41
C LYS A 140 15.85 17.81 -17.41
N GLU A 141 15.26 19.01 -17.53
CA GLU A 141 13.79 19.19 -17.46
C GLU A 141 13.03 18.30 -18.47
N SER A 142 13.50 18.20 -19.71
CA SER A 142 12.86 17.35 -20.72
C SER A 142 12.89 15.86 -20.34
N ASP A 143 13.95 15.38 -19.72
CA ASP A 143 14.06 13.97 -19.34
C ASP A 143 13.21 13.67 -18.10
N PHE A 144 13.08 14.64 -17.20
CA PHE A 144 12.15 14.52 -16.07
C PHE A 144 10.70 14.36 -16.52
N PHE A 145 10.26 15.16 -17.49
CA PHE A 145 8.90 15.01 -18.02
C PHE A 145 8.71 13.69 -18.77
N LYS A 146 9.71 13.18 -19.50
CA LYS A 146 9.63 11.81 -20.09
C LYS A 146 9.50 10.72 -19.04
N LEU A 147 10.21 10.85 -17.92
CA LEU A 147 10.11 9.91 -16.79
C LEU A 147 8.70 9.96 -16.21
N LEU A 148 8.14 11.15 -15.97
CA LEU A 148 6.77 11.30 -15.50
C LEU A 148 5.75 10.78 -16.51
N ASP A 149 5.90 11.03 -17.81
CA ASP A 149 5.03 10.46 -18.85
C ASP A 149 5.02 8.94 -18.75
N THR A 150 6.19 8.33 -18.62
CA THR A 150 6.36 6.88 -18.46
C THR A 150 5.72 6.36 -17.18
N PHE A 151 5.86 7.08 -16.05
CA PHE A 151 5.24 6.71 -14.78
C PHE A 151 3.71 6.79 -14.86
N PHE A 152 3.19 7.91 -15.37
CA PHE A 152 1.75 8.17 -15.46
C PHE A 152 1.07 7.27 -16.48
N SER A 153 1.73 6.87 -17.56
CA SER A 153 1.16 5.97 -18.57
C SER A 153 0.99 4.52 -18.08
N PHE A 154 1.46 4.19 -16.88
CA PHE A 154 1.32 2.84 -16.34
C PHE A 154 -0.14 2.50 -16.08
N SER A 155 -0.49 1.25 -16.40
CA SER A 155 -1.70 0.61 -15.92
C SER A 155 -1.40 -0.86 -15.64
N LEU A 156 -2.11 -1.46 -14.69
CA LEU A 156 -1.98 -2.89 -14.46
C LEU A 156 -2.37 -3.64 -15.74
N PRO A 157 -1.51 -4.55 -16.24
CA PRO A 157 -1.88 -5.38 -17.37
C PRO A 157 -3.07 -6.25 -16.98
N LYS A 158 -3.97 -6.50 -17.94
CA LYS A 158 -5.01 -7.51 -17.74
C LYS A 158 -4.32 -8.83 -17.44
N VAL A 159 -4.63 -9.40 -16.28
CA VAL A 159 -4.11 -10.70 -15.88
C VAL A 159 -4.97 -11.78 -16.53
N TYR A 160 -4.37 -12.56 -17.42
CA TYR A 160 -5.08 -13.55 -18.24
C TYR A 160 -4.97 -14.97 -17.71
N ASP A 161 -3.91 -15.28 -16.97
CA ASP A 161 -3.72 -16.60 -16.40
C ASP A 161 -3.77 -16.55 -14.87
N ALA A 162 -4.23 -17.65 -14.31
CA ALA A 162 -4.49 -17.73 -12.90
C ALA A 162 -3.26 -17.73 -12.02
N LYS A 163 -2.15 -18.26 -12.53
CA LYS A 163 -0.90 -18.32 -11.78
C LYS A 163 -0.35 -16.91 -11.59
N ALA A 164 -0.36 -16.07 -12.62
CA ALA A 164 0.02 -14.67 -12.54
C ALA A 164 -0.86 -13.93 -11.52
N LEU A 165 -2.17 -14.17 -11.52
CA LEU A 165 -3.07 -13.59 -10.52
C LEU A 165 -2.70 -14.05 -9.11
N ALA A 166 -2.51 -15.36 -8.91
CA ALA A 166 -2.14 -15.96 -7.63
C ALA A 166 -0.84 -15.33 -7.08
N VAL A 167 0.18 -15.17 -7.94
CA VAL A 167 1.45 -14.51 -7.59
C VAL A 167 1.24 -13.05 -7.19
N GLU A 168 0.47 -12.29 -7.96
CA GLU A 168 0.24 -10.87 -7.68
C GLU A 168 -0.60 -10.64 -6.41
N LEU A 169 -1.59 -11.49 -6.15
CA LEU A 169 -2.33 -11.48 -4.89
C LEU A 169 -1.42 -11.89 -3.73
N ALA A 170 -0.66 -12.98 -3.87
CA ALA A 170 0.23 -13.49 -2.82
C ALA A 170 1.23 -12.44 -2.32
N LYS A 171 1.84 -11.67 -3.23
CA LYS A 171 2.73 -10.55 -2.87
C LYS A 171 2.03 -9.53 -1.97
N ARG A 172 0.84 -9.07 -2.37
CA ARG A 172 0.07 -8.05 -1.66
C ARG A 172 -0.52 -8.56 -0.36
N THR A 173 -0.94 -9.82 -0.31
CA THR A 173 -1.40 -10.46 0.92
C THR A 173 -0.28 -10.58 1.93
N ARG A 174 0.93 -10.96 1.50
CA ARG A 174 2.12 -10.99 2.39
C ARG A 174 2.42 -9.61 2.92
N PHE A 175 2.40 -8.60 2.04
CA PHE A 175 2.58 -7.22 2.45
C PHE A 175 1.51 -6.74 3.45
N LEU A 176 0.24 -7.05 3.21
CA LEU A 176 -0.86 -6.75 4.14
C LEU A 176 -0.64 -7.43 5.49
N LYS A 177 -0.19 -8.68 5.52
CA LYS A 177 0.13 -9.40 6.76
C LYS A 177 1.28 -8.74 7.51
N ASP A 178 2.45 -8.69 6.88
CA ASP A 178 3.74 -8.45 7.54
C ASP A 178 3.96 -6.96 7.80
N GLU A 179 3.61 -6.12 6.84
CA GLU A 179 3.94 -4.69 6.86
C GLU A 179 2.81 -3.83 7.39
N VAL A 180 1.58 -4.36 7.47
CA VAL A 180 0.41 -3.59 7.88
C VAL A 180 -0.26 -4.19 9.10
N ILE A 181 -0.87 -5.38 9.01
CA ILE A 181 -1.64 -5.96 10.12
C ILE A 181 -0.75 -6.23 11.33
N ALA A 182 0.43 -6.84 11.14
CA ALA A 182 1.36 -7.11 12.22
C ALA A 182 1.79 -5.82 12.93
N GLN A 183 2.11 -4.77 12.16
CA GLN A 183 2.52 -3.47 12.69
C GLN A 183 1.39 -2.77 13.48
N GLU A 184 0.15 -2.81 12.96
CA GLU A 184 -1.01 -2.26 13.66
C GLU A 184 -1.30 -3.01 14.98
N LEU A 185 -1.11 -4.33 15.02
CA LEU A 185 -1.28 -5.15 16.24
C LEU A 185 -0.17 -4.94 17.27
N GLU A 186 1.04 -4.59 16.82
CA GLU A 186 2.17 -4.26 17.69
C GLU A 186 2.03 -2.87 18.32
N ALA A 187 1.64 -1.87 17.53
CA ALA A 187 1.43 -0.50 17.99
C ALA A 187 0.42 -0.42 19.16
N VAL A 188 -0.64 -1.21 19.10
CA VAL A 188 -1.63 -1.35 20.18
C VAL A 188 -1.03 -2.01 21.42
N GLY A 189 -0.23 -3.07 21.24
CA GLY A 189 0.40 -3.78 22.35
C GLY A 189 1.33 -2.90 23.18
N GLN A 190 2.08 -2.01 22.53
CA GLN A 190 2.97 -1.05 23.22
C GLN A 190 2.18 0.01 23.99
N THR A 191 1.06 0.48 23.44
CA THR A 191 0.19 1.48 24.08
C THR A 191 -0.41 0.93 25.40
N PHE A 192 -0.83 -0.33 25.42
CA PHE A 192 -1.37 -0.95 26.64
C PHE A 192 -0.32 -1.29 27.69
N LEU A 193 0.94 -1.54 27.28
CA LEU A 193 2.04 -1.83 28.21
C LEU A 193 2.58 -0.56 28.88
N SER A 194 2.59 0.58 28.18
CA SER A 194 2.98 1.87 28.78
C SER A 194 1.98 2.37 29.83
N ASP A 195 0.70 2.01 29.71
CA ASP A 195 -0.33 2.37 30.69
C ASP A 195 -0.28 1.50 31.96
N GLN A 196 0.42 0.35 31.94
CA GLN A 196 0.55 -0.52 33.12
C GLN A 196 1.76 -0.21 34.00
N SER A 197 2.77 0.48 33.49
CA SER A 197 3.95 0.88 34.29
C SER A 197 3.69 2.05 35.26
N ASP A 198 2.55 2.73 35.13
CA ASP A 198 2.18 3.90 35.97
C ASP A 198 1.06 3.59 36.99
N LEU A 199 0.66 2.34 37.16
CA LEU A 199 -0.42 1.95 38.09
C LEU A 199 0.13 1.56 39.47
N SER A 200 0.71 2.53 40.17
CA SER A 200 0.64 2.60 41.63
C SER A 200 -0.19 3.81 42.01
N ASP A 201 -1.31 3.55 42.69
CA ASP A 201 -2.26 4.49 43.30
C ASP A 201 -3.32 5.15 42.39
N HIS A 202 -4.49 4.52 42.47
CA HIS A 202 -5.84 5.10 42.52
C HIS A 202 -6.42 5.90 41.33
N GLN A 203 -7.62 5.41 40.98
CA GLN A 203 -8.76 6.06 40.31
C GLN A 203 -8.77 6.05 38.78
N GLU A 204 -9.80 5.38 38.28
CA GLU A 204 -10.39 5.50 36.94
C GLU A 204 -10.34 6.96 36.45
N LYS A 205 -9.31 7.28 35.68
CA LYS A 205 -9.35 8.42 34.78
C LYS A 205 -9.43 7.86 33.38
N GLN A 206 -10.58 8.10 32.76
CA GLN A 206 -10.72 8.20 31.31
C GLN A 206 -9.71 9.25 30.81
N THR A 207 -8.48 8.83 30.54
CA THR A 207 -7.49 9.64 29.84
C THR A 207 -7.61 9.36 28.35
N GLY A 208 -8.10 10.36 27.62
CA GLY A 208 -8.26 10.36 26.18
C GLY A 208 -6.93 10.24 25.44
N MET A 209 -6.50 9.00 25.21
CA MET A 209 -5.43 8.67 24.28
C MET A 209 -6.07 7.99 23.08
N SER A 210 -6.13 8.71 21.96
CA SER A 210 -6.81 8.31 20.72
C SER A 210 -6.09 7.11 20.09
N VAL A 211 -6.42 5.89 20.50
CA VAL A 211 -6.27 4.72 19.62
C VAL A 211 -7.14 5.02 18.40
N LEU A 212 -6.55 5.02 17.20
CA LEU A 212 -7.32 5.22 15.97
C LEU A 212 -8.49 4.21 15.98
N PRO A 213 -9.73 4.63 15.70
CA PRO A 213 -10.91 3.78 15.83
C PRO A 213 -10.71 2.41 15.15
N GLY A 214 -10.18 2.39 13.92
CA GLY A 214 -9.92 1.15 13.18
C GLY A 214 -8.88 0.20 13.80
N THR A 215 -7.82 0.73 14.43
CA THR A 215 -6.78 -0.09 15.07
C THR A 215 -7.34 -0.79 16.31
N SER A 216 -8.26 -0.13 17.04
CA SER A 216 -9.00 -0.75 18.14
C SER A 216 -9.91 -1.89 17.68
N VAL A 217 -10.50 -1.78 16.48
CA VAL A 217 -11.39 -2.81 15.91
C VAL A 217 -10.60 -4.04 15.47
N LEU A 218 -9.43 -3.87 14.83
CA LEU A 218 -8.56 -4.98 14.44
C LEU A 218 -8.14 -5.81 15.67
N HIS A 219 -7.76 -5.14 16.76
CA HIS A 219 -7.46 -5.81 18.01
C HIS A 219 -8.70 -6.51 18.61
N GLY A 220 -9.88 -5.91 18.49
CA GLY A 220 -11.14 -6.54 18.87
C GLY A 220 -11.42 -7.83 18.09
N PHE A 221 -11.14 -7.86 16.78
CA PHE A 221 -11.21 -9.10 15.99
C PHE A 221 -10.21 -10.14 16.49
N TYR A 222 -8.97 -9.76 16.78
CA TYR A 222 -7.97 -10.68 17.32
C TYR A 222 -8.45 -11.36 18.61
N GLU A 223 -8.91 -10.57 19.59
CA GLU A 223 -9.40 -11.10 20.86
C GLU A 223 -10.65 -11.97 20.68
N ALA A 224 -11.57 -11.59 19.79
CA ALA A 224 -12.74 -12.40 19.48
C ALA A 224 -12.37 -13.75 18.85
N PHE A 225 -11.47 -13.77 17.88
CA PHE A 225 -11.00 -15.01 17.25
C PHE A 225 -10.29 -15.91 18.25
N ARG A 226 -9.40 -15.34 19.05
CA ARG A 226 -8.65 -16.08 20.08
C ARG A 226 -9.57 -16.67 21.16
N LYS A 227 -10.59 -15.93 21.59
CA LYS A 227 -11.49 -16.36 22.67
C LYS A 227 -12.56 -17.35 22.23
N TYR A 228 -13.12 -17.17 21.03
CA TYR A 228 -14.32 -17.88 20.61
C TYR A 228 -14.08 -18.92 19.50
N LEU A 229 -12.97 -18.84 18.75
CA LEU A 229 -12.73 -19.71 17.59
C LEU A 229 -11.48 -20.58 17.76
N ILE A 230 -10.34 -19.96 18.07
CA ILE A 230 -9.04 -20.64 18.06
C ILE A 230 -8.31 -20.32 19.37
N GLY A 231 -8.44 -21.23 20.34
CA GLY A 231 -7.72 -21.12 21.60
C GLY A 231 -6.20 -21.13 21.39
N GLY A 232 -5.50 -20.18 22.02
CA GLY A 232 -4.03 -20.06 21.91
C GLY A 232 -3.53 -19.31 20.67
N LEU A 233 -4.42 -18.78 19.82
CA LEU A 233 -4.06 -18.01 18.62
C LEU A 233 -3.12 -16.85 18.96
N SER A 234 -1.92 -16.85 18.37
CA SER A 234 -0.96 -15.76 18.47
C SER A 234 -1.29 -14.60 17.52
N LYS A 235 -0.71 -13.42 17.77
CA LYS A 235 -0.89 -12.26 16.88
C LYS A 235 -0.39 -12.53 15.45
N ALA A 236 0.71 -13.27 15.31
CA ALA A 236 1.29 -13.61 14.01
C ALA A 236 0.37 -14.55 13.22
N GLU A 237 -0.16 -15.60 13.87
CA GLU A 237 -1.13 -16.52 13.26
C GLU A 237 -2.43 -15.79 12.91
N PHE A 238 -2.90 -14.87 13.77
CA PHE A 238 -4.05 -14.04 13.45
C PHE A 238 -3.80 -13.13 12.26
N ALA A 239 -2.65 -12.45 12.20
CA ALA A 239 -2.32 -11.57 11.09
C ALA A 239 -2.33 -12.32 9.75
N ASP A 240 -1.79 -13.54 9.76
CA ASP A 240 -1.80 -14.43 8.60
C ASP A 240 -3.22 -14.84 8.19
N LEU A 241 -3.99 -15.37 9.14
CA LEU A 241 -5.37 -15.79 8.91
C LEU A 241 -6.26 -14.64 8.44
N TYR A 242 -6.09 -13.44 9.00
CA TYR A 242 -6.86 -12.26 8.64
C TYR A 242 -6.51 -11.75 7.23
N ALA A 243 -5.22 -11.71 6.87
CA ALA A 243 -4.78 -11.30 5.54
C ALA A 243 -5.27 -12.27 4.45
N GLN A 244 -5.18 -13.58 4.69
CA GLN A 244 -5.72 -14.61 3.81
C GLN A 244 -7.24 -14.47 3.66
N THR A 245 -7.96 -14.28 4.77
CA THR A 245 -9.43 -14.13 4.79
C THR A 245 -9.88 -12.93 3.94
N ILE A 246 -9.18 -11.79 4.04
CA ILE A 246 -9.47 -10.61 3.22
C ILE A 246 -9.24 -10.92 1.74
N THR A 247 -8.10 -11.52 1.39
CA THR A 247 -7.77 -11.77 -0.01
C THR A 247 -8.75 -12.75 -0.64
N TYR A 248 -9.03 -13.86 0.05
CA TYR A 248 -9.98 -14.87 -0.39
C TYR A 248 -11.40 -14.30 -0.51
N GLY A 249 -11.86 -13.55 0.49
CA GLY A 249 -13.20 -12.98 0.45
C GLY A 249 -13.35 -11.92 -0.65
N LEU A 250 -12.31 -11.12 -0.94
CA LEU A 250 -12.32 -10.18 -2.08
C LEU A 250 -12.39 -10.94 -3.41
N PHE A 251 -11.61 -12.02 -3.56
CA PHE A 251 -11.69 -12.87 -4.75
C PHE A 251 -13.09 -13.48 -4.91
N ALA A 252 -13.64 -14.06 -3.84
CA ALA A 252 -14.98 -14.64 -3.84
C ALA A 252 -16.10 -13.60 -4.09
N ALA A 253 -15.92 -12.36 -3.63
CA ALA A 253 -16.81 -11.25 -3.95
C ALA A 253 -16.71 -10.87 -5.43
N ARG A 254 -15.49 -10.80 -5.97
CA ARG A 254 -15.24 -10.48 -7.37
C ARG A 254 -15.85 -11.50 -8.33
N THR A 255 -15.80 -12.80 -8.02
CA THR A 255 -16.37 -13.86 -8.86
C THR A 255 -17.90 -13.77 -8.97
N ARG A 256 -18.56 -13.17 -7.98
CA ARG A 256 -20.01 -12.92 -7.96
C ARG A 256 -20.42 -11.55 -8.50
N SER A 257 -19.46 -10.66 -8.72
CA SER A 257 -19.72 -9.30 -9.18
C SER A 257 -19.83 -9.25 -10.71
N GLU A 258 -20.89 -8.63 -11.22
CA GLU A 258 -21.13 -8.54 -12.67
C GLU A 258 -20.41 -7.35 -13.33
N ASN A 259 -20.36 -6.18 -12.67
CA ASN A 259 -19.87 -4.92 -13.22
C ASN A 259 -18.92 -4.20 -12.26
N GLY A 260 -17.70 -3.92 -12.72
CA GLY A 260 -16.66 -3.33 -11.88
C GLY A 260 -16.40 -4.14 -10.62
N PHE A 261 -15.44 -3.72 -9.82
CA PHE A 261 -15.21 -4.33 -8.51
C PHE A 261 -14.35 -3.39 -7.69
N ASN A 262 -14.64 -3.16 -6.41
CA ASN A 262 -13.71 -2.48 -5.52
C ASN A 262 -13.96 -2.95 -4.10
N ARG A 263 -13.09 -2.54 -3.16
CA ARG A 263 -13.19 -2.89 -1.75
C ARG A 263 -14.58 -2.64 -1.17
N LYS A 264 -15.20 -1.49 -1.47
CA LYS A 264 -16.51 -1.09 -0.91
C LYS A 264 -17.65 -1.96 -1.42
N LEU A 265 -17.59 -2.40 -2.69
CA LEU A 265 -18.58 -3.29 -3.29
C LEU A 265 -18.45 -4.74 -2.80
N ALA A 266 -17.32 -5.11 -2.19
CA ALA A 266 -17.07 -6.49 -1.81
C ALA A 266 -18.11 -7.02 -0.81
N TYR A 267 -18.50 -6.20 0.18
CA TYR A 267 -19.46 -6.59 1.22
C TYR A 267 -20.79 -7.13 0.67
N ASP A 268 -21.34 -6.48 -0.35
CA ASP A 268 -22.64 -6.86 -0.93
C ASP A 268 -22.58 -8.20 -1.67
N SER A 269 -21.38 -8.62 -2.08
CA SER A 269 -21.13 -9.87 -2.80
C SER A 269 -20.74 -11.05 -1.88
N ILE A 270 -20.63 -10.83 -0.56
CA ILE A 270 -20.35 -11.89 0.42
C ILE A 270 -21.66 -12.58 0.87
N PRO A 271 -21.73 -13.93 0.94
CA PRO A 271 -22.95 -14.62 1.33
C PRO A 271 -23.30 -14.33 2.78
N HIS A 272 -24.60 -14.28 3.07
CA HIS A 272 -25.13 -14.03 4.41
C HIS A 272 -24.91 -15.19 5.40
N THR A 273 -24.44 -16.35 4.92
CA THR A 273 -24.34 -17.60 5.67
C THR A 273 -23.11 -17.71 6.57
N ILE A 274 -22.11 -16.83 6.43
CA ILE A 274 -20.85 -16.88 7.20
C ILE A 274 -20.72 -15.60 8.03
N GLY A 275 -21.20 -15.62 9.27
CA GLY A 275 -21.32 -14.42 10.13
C GLY A 275 -20.02 -13.66 10.35
N ILE A 276 -18.94 -14.36 10.76
CA ILE A 276 -17.64 -13.73 11.04
C ILE A 276 -17.03 -13.11 9.77
N LEU A 277 -17.09 -13.82 8.65
CA LEU A 277 -16.61 -13.30 7.37
C LEU A 277 -17.38 -12.04 6.96
N ARG A 278 -18.69 -12.03 7.18
CA ARG A 278 -19.53 -10.86 6.92
C ARG A 278 -19.16 -9.67 7.79
N ASP A 279 -18.86 -9.87 9.06
CA ASP A 279 -18.45 -8.78 9.97
C ASP A 279 -17.07 -8.22 9.60
N VAL A 280 -16.12 -9.10 9.25
CA VAL A 280 -14.81 -8.70 8.70
C VAL A 280 -15.00 -7.85 7.45
N PHE A 281 -15.81 -8.32 6.49
CA PHE A 281 -16.04 -7.57 5.25
C PHE A 281 -16.88 -6.32 5.44
N LYS A 282 -17.75 -6.26 6.44
CA LYS A 282 -18.45 -5.04 6.82
C LYS A 282 -17.45 -3.98 7.27
N PHE A 283 -16.52 -4.36 8.15
CA PHE A 283 -15.46 -3.46 8.60
C PHE A 283 -14.54 -3.07 7.44
N VAL A 284 -14.07 -4.04 6.65
CA VAL A 284 -13.16 -3.81 5.53
C VAL A 284 -13.78 -2.96 4.42
N SER A 285 -15.10 -3.01 4.21
CA SER A 285 -15.76 -2.29 3.12
C SER A 285 -16.37 -0.96 3.56
N LEU A 286 -16.96 -0.92 4.76
CA LEU A 286 -17.81 0.19 5.24
C LEU A 286 -17.28 0.86 6.52
N GLY A 287 -16.32 0.25 7.20
CA GLY A 287 -15.73 0.80 8.42
C GLY A 287 -14.62 1.82 8.16
N ASP A 288 -14.14 2.42 9.25
CA ASP A 288 -12.97 3.29 9.25
C ASP A 288 -11.70 2.45 9.45
N LEU A 289 -11.06 2.07 8.35
CA LEU A 289 -9.80 1.31 8.41
C LEU A 289 -8.62 2.22 8.76
N PRO A 290 -7.56 1.68 9.40
CA PRO A 290 -6.25 2.32 9.36
C PRO A 290 -5.85 2.59 7.91
N ARG A 291 -5.35 3.79 7.60
CA ARG A 291 -5.05 4.19 6.21
C ARG A 291 -4.08 3.23 5.51
N GLN A 292 -3.12 2.67 6.26
CA GLN A 292 -2.18 1.68 5.75
C GLN A 292 -2.91 0.43 5.24
N MET A 293 -3.95 0.02 5.97
CA MET A 293 -4.75 -1.15 5.65
C MET A 293 -5.70 -0.89 4.49
N GLU A 294 -6.38 0.25 4.49
CA GLU A 294 -7.24 0.65 3.37
C GLU A 294 -6.49 0.59 2.04
N TRP A 295 -5.27 1.14 2.01
CA TRP A 295 -4.48 1.24 0.79
C TRP A 295 -4.15 -0.12 0.18
N ILE A 296 -3.56 -1.03 0.94
CA ILE A 296 -3.16 -2.33 0.39
C ILE A 296 -4.37 -3.19 0.01
N ILE A 297 -5.51 -3.03 0.69
CA ILE A 297 -6.76 -3.72 0.35
C ILE A 297 -7.37 -3.15 -0.94
N ASP A 298 -7.29 -1.83 -1.15
CA ASP A 298 -7.69 -1.22 -2.43
C ASP A 298 -6.81 -1.75 -3.58
N ASP A 299 -5.50 -1.91 -3.36
CA ASP A 299 -4.55 -2.42 -4.35
C ASP A 299 -4.82 -3.90 -4.70
N ILE A 300 -5.12 -4.75 -3.71
CA ILE A 300 -5.63 -6.11 -3.93
C ILE A 300 -6.92 -6.08 -4.77
N SER A 301 -7.84 -5.15 -4.46
CA SER A 301 -9.11 -5.03 -5.16
C SER A 301 -8.95 -4.57 -6.61
N GLU A 302 -7.96 -3.72 -6.91
CA GLU A 302 -7.64 -3.30 -8.29
C GLU A 302 -7.13 -4.48 -9.13
N VAL A 303 -6.19 -5.27 -8.60
CA VAL A 303 -5.70 -6.48 -9.28
C VAL A 303 -6.87 -7.40 -9.66
N LEU A 304 -7.83 -7.59 -8.75
CA LEU A 304 -9.03 -8.40 -9.00
C LEU A 304 -9.98 -7.76 -10.02
N ALA A 305 -10.07 -6.43 -10.06
CA ALA A 305 -10.96 -5.74 -10.98
C ALA A 305 -10.48 -5.76 -12.43
N VAL A 306 -9.15 -5.67 -12.66
CA VAL A 306 -8.57 -5.73 -14.00
C VAL A 306 -8.45 -7.16 -14.55
N THR A 307 -8.71 -8.16 -13.71
CA THR A 307 -8.68 -9.59 -14.07
C THR A 307 -9.98 -10.04 -14.72
N ASP A 308 -9.87 -10.83 -15.79
CA ASP A 308 -11.00 -11.56 -16.38
C ASP A 308 -11.30 -12.84 -15.58
N VAL A 309 -11.92 -12.65 -14.42
CA VAL A 309 -12.22 -13.74 -13.48
C VAL A 309 -13.16 -14.79 -14.09
N LYS A 310 -14.03 -14.43 -15.03
CA LYS A 310 -14.94 -15.38 -15.68
C LYS A 310 -14.16 -16.36 -16.55
N ASN A 311 -13.25 -15.85 -17.38
CA ASN A 311 -12.40 -16.70 -18.21
C ASN A 311 -11.43 -17.54 -17.36
N LEU A 312 -10.87 -16.96 -16.30
CA LEU A 312 -10.01 -17.66 -15.34
C LEU A 312 -10.73 -18.86 -14.70
N LEU A 313 -11.95 -18.67 -14.19
CA LEU A 313 -12.72 -19.77 -13.60
C LEU A 313 -13.08 -20.84 -14.63
N HIS A 314 -13.38 -20.43 -15.87
CA HIS A 314 -13.64 -21.36 -16.96
C HIS A 314 -12.41 -22.24 -17.26
N GLN A 315 -11.20 -21.66 -17.33
CA GLN A 315 -9.96 -22.42 -17.52
C GLN A 315 -9.75 -23.45 -16.41
N TYR A 316 -9.89 -23.05 -15.14
CA TYR A 316 -9.69 -23.96 -14.01
C TYR A 316 -10.69 -25.10 -13.92
N PHE A 317 -11.94 -24.85 -14.33
CA PHE A 317 -12.95 -25.90 -14.35
C PHE A 317 -12.55 -27.04 -15.31
N HIS A 318 -11.99 -26.68 -16.48
CA HIS A 318 -11.50 -27.65 -17.47
C HIS A 318 -10.21 -28.33 -17.02
N GLU A 319 -9.23 -27.58 -16.52
CA GLU A 319 -7.96 -28.14 -16.01
C GLU A 319 -8.17 -29.05 -14.80
N GLY A 320 -9.05 -28.63 -13.88
CA GLY A 320 -9.40 -29.37 -12.66
C GLY A 320 -10.32 -30.56 -12.90
N ARG A 321 -10.67 -30.90 -14.15
CA ARG A 321 -11.58 -32.00 -14.51
C ARG A 321 -12.92 -31.97 -13.75
N GLY A 322 -13.50 -30.78 -13.58
CA GLY A 322 -14.77 -30.59 -12.88
C GLY A 322 -14.68 -30.31 -11.37
N LYS A 323 -13.47 -30.14 -10.81
CA LYS A 323 -13.29 -29.55 -9.47
C LYS A 323 -13.80 -28.11 -9.44
N ASP A 324 -14.20 -27.64 -8.25
CA ASP A 324 -14.64 -26.26 -8.05
C ASP A 324 -13.48 -25.28 -8.42
N PRO A 325 -13.67 -24.42 -9.44
CA PRO A 325 -12.62 -23.54 -9.91
C PRO A 325 -12.21 -22.46 -8.90
N ILE A 326 -13.09 -22.11 -7.95
CA ILE A 326 -12.76 -21.18 -6.85
C ILE A 326 -11.80 -21.85 -5.88
N VAL A 327 -12.07 -23.11 -5.51
CA VAL A 327 -11.20 -23.90 -4.63
C VAL A 327 -9.84 -24.12 -5.29
N HIS A 328 -9.83 -24.49 -6.57
CA HIS A 328 -8.60 -24.74 -7.32
C HIS A 328 -7.72 -23.48 -7.45
N PHE A 329 -8.32 -22.31 -7.70
CA PHE A 329 -7.58 -21.06 -7.65
C PHE A 329 -7.03 -20.78 -6.25
N TYR A 330 -7.83 -21.00 -5.20
CA TYR A 330 -7.39 -20.77 -3.84
C TYR A 330 -6.19 -21.65 -3.44
N GLU A 331 -6.17 -22.92 -3.85
CA GLU A 331 -5.00 -23.80 -3.69
C GLU A 331 -3.77 -23.25 -4.41
N THR A 332 -3.95 -22.72 -5.63
CA THR A 332 -2.86 -22.11 -6.40
C THR A 332 -2.34 -20.85 -5.69
N PHE A 333 -3.24 -20.01 -5.20
CA PHE A 333 -2.90 -18.83 -4.41
C PHE A 333 -2.14 -19.21 -3.13
N LEU A 334 -2.62 -20.19 -2.37
CA LEU A 334 -1.95 -20.64 -1.14
C LEU A 334 -0.54 -21.14 -1.41
N ALA A 335 -0.35 -21.90 -2.49
CA ALA A 335 0.98 -22.37 -2.90
C ALA A 335 1.95 -21.23 -3.22
N GLU A 336 1.47 -20.13 -3.80
CA GLU A 336 2.27 -18.93 -4.07
C GLU A 336 2.44 -18.04 -2.83
N TYR A 337 1.46 -18.04 -1.91
CA TYR A 337 1.42 -17.20 -0.70
C TYR A 337 2.31 -17.73 0.42
N ASP A 338 2.13 -18.99 0.82
CA ASP A 338 3.01 -19.70 1.74
C ASP A 338 3.22 -21.15 1.26
N PRO A 339 4.34 -21.42 0.56
CA PRO A 339 4.64 -22.76 0.03
C PRO A 339 4.68 -23.87 1.09
N ARG A 340 4.80 -23.52 2.39
CA ARG A 340 4.84 -24.47 3.50
C ARG A 340 3.45 -24.94 3.94
N THR A 341 2.37 -24.35 3.41
CA THR A 341 0.98 -24.70 3.75
C THR A 341 0.38 -25.82 2.89
N ARG A 342 1.16 -26.45 2.00
CA ARG A 342 0.71 -27.65 1.28
C ARG A 342 0.54 -28.82 2.25
N GLU A 343 -0.70 -29.26 2.45
CA GLU A 343 -1.02 -30.62 2.91
C GLU A 343 -0.53 -31.67 1.92
#